data_AF-A0A7C6KNP3-F1
#
_entry.id   AF-A0A7C6KNP3-F1
#
_cell.length_a   1.000
_cell.length_b   1.000
_cell.length_c   1.000
_cell.angle_alpha   90.00
_cell.angle_beta   90.00
_cell.angle_gamma   90.00
#
_symmetry.space_group_name_H-M   'P 1'
#
loop_
_entity.id
_entity.type
_entity.pdbx_description
1 polymer ?
#
loop_
_entity_poly.entity_id
_entity_poly.type
_entity_poly.pdbx_seq_one_letter_code
_entity_poly.pdbx_strand_id
1 'polypeptide(L)'
;MAGKYPPDTDNIDELAKFFDETDSMDLMGLEEVKIETKRAPEKELVHLSLRLPREDLETFKRVAEKAGIGQTTLIRMVLHRYLERLRGRGLHP
;
A
#
# COMPACT_ATOMS: atom_id res chain seq x y z
N MET A 1 10.31 -28.22 23.20
CA MET A 1 10.56 -26.96 23.95
C MET A 1 9.68 -25.89 23.31
N ALA A 2 9.00 -25.06 24.09
CA ALA A 2 8.21 -23.95 23.55
C ALA A 2 9.20 -22.88 23.02
N GLY A 3 9.06 -22.47 21.75
CA GLY A 3 9.91 -21.43 21.16
C GLY A 3 9.67 -20.07 21.82
N LYS A 4 10.71 -19.23 21.87
CA LYS A 4 10.57 -17.83 22.30
C LYS A 4 10.05 -16.98 21.15
N TYR A 5 9.11 -16.08 21.42
CA TYR A 5 8.55 -15.14 20.44
C TYR A 5 8.87 -13.70 20.87
N PRO A 6 9.20 -12.80 19.92
CA PRO A 6 9.38 -11.39 20.23
C PRO A 6 8.12 -10.78 20.86
N PRO A 7 8.25 -9.76 21.73
CA PRO A 7 7.10 -9.02 22.23
C PRO A 7 6.36 -8.29 21.09
N ASP A 8 5.03 -8.29 21.11
CA ASP A 8 4.19 -7.54 20.16
C ASP A 8 4.12 -6.06 20.58
N THR A 9 5.12 -5.28 20.16
CA THR A 9 5.34 -3.88 20.56
C THR A 9 6.01 -3.07 19.44
N ASP A 10 5.66 -1.79 19.32
CA ASP A 10 6.33 -0.83 18.43
C ASP A 10 7.57 -0.18 19.09
N ASN A 11 7.89 -0.56 20.34
CA ASN A 11 9.04 -0.04 21.08
C ASN A 11 10.35 -0.72 20.65
N ILE A 12 11.23 0.03 19.99
CA ILE A 12 12.48 -0.49 19.43
C ILE A 12 13.47 -0.99 20.51
N ASP A 13 13.49 -0.37 21.69
CA ASP A 13 14.42 -0.74 22.76
C ASP A 13 14.05 -2.09 23.38
N GLU A 14 12.75 -2.37 23.49
CA GLU A 14 12.23 -3.66 23.97
C GLU A 14 12.52 -4.79 22.98
N LEU A 15 12.36 -4.50 21.68
CA LEU A 15 12.71 -5.44 20.62
C LEU A 15 14.21 -5.74 20.60
N ALA A 16 15.06 -4.70 20.70
CA ALA A 16 16.51 -4.86 20.72
C ALA A 16 16.97 -5.76 21.88
N LYS A 17 16.47 -5.49 23.08
CA LYS A 17 16.78 -6.30 24.26
C LYS A 17 16.38 -7.76 24.10
N PHE A 18 15.22 -8.02 23.51
CA PHE A 18 14.78 -9.40 23.24
C PHE A 18 15.76 -10.15 22.32
N PHE A 19 16.23 -9.53 21.24
CA PHE A 19 17.15 -10.17 20.29
C PHE A 19 18.56 -10.31 20.84
N ASP A 20 19.04 -9.38 21.66
CA ASP A 20 20.36 -9.49 22.32
C ASP A 20 20.40 -10.63 23.35
N GLU A 21 19.28 -10.90 24.04
CA GLU A 21 19.19 -11.92 25.10
C GLU A 21 18.72 -13.31 24.61
N THR A 22 18.31 -13.43 23.34
CA THR A 22 17.72 -14.69 22.81
C THR A 22 18.68 -15.43 21.88
N ASP A 23 18.97 -16.69 22.21
CA ASP A 23 19.73 -17.58 21.33
C ASP A 23 18.92 -17.89 20.06
N SER A 24 19.58 -17.81 18.90
CA SER A 24 18.99 -18.20 17.61
C SER A 24 18.42 -19.62 17.56
N MET A 25 18.94 -20.56 18.38
CA MET A 25 18.39 -21.92 18.48
C MET A 25 17.07 -21.96 19.24
N ASP A 26 16.79 -20.98 20.11
CA ASP A 26 15.50 -20.83 20.81
C ASP A 26 14.39 -20.26 19.88
N LEU A 27 14.77 -19.79 18.69
CA LEU A 27 13.89 -19.22 17.67
C LEU A 27 13.50 -20.23 16.57
N MET A 28 13.85 -21.52 16.72
CA MET A 28 13.57 -22.59 15.74
C MET A 28 12.07 -22.82 15.43
N GLY A 29 11.16 -22.22 16.20
CA GLY A 29 9.71 -22.24 15.96
C GLY A 29 9.16 -21.01 15.21
N LEU A 30 10.02 -20.08 14.80
CA LEU A 30 9.66 -19.01 13.88
C LEU A 30 9.57 -19.62 12.47
N GLU A 31 8.37 -20.03 12.07
CA GLU A 31 8.10 -20.21 10.64
C GLU A 31 8.37 -18.87 9.92
N GLU A 32 8.79 -18.93 8.65
CA GLU A 32 8.75 -17.76 7.77
C GLU A 32 7.31 -17.23 7.78
N VAL A 33 7.08 -16.23 8.63
CA VAL A 33 5.82 -15.50 8.64
C VAL A 33 5.76 -14.91 7.25
N LYS A 34 4.91 -15.49 6.39
CA LYS A 34 4.37 -14.76 5.24
C LYS A 34 3.89 -13.48 5.87
N ILE A 35 4.64 -12.40 5.68
CA ILE A 35 4.26 -11.10 6.19
C ILE A 35 2.90 -10.87 5.53
N GLU A 36 1.83 -11.13 6.28
CA GLU A 36 0.53 -10.59 6.03
C GLU A 36 0.71 -9.10 6.34
N THR A 37 1.47 -8.44 5.47
CA THR A 37 1.31 -7.03 5.16
C THR A 37 -0.17 -6.89 5.13
N LYS A 38 -0.77 -6.22 6.15
CA LYS A 38 -2.21 -6.00 6.22
C LYS A 38 -2.61 -5.61 4.81
N ARG A 39 -3.15 -6.56 4.03
CA ARG A 39 -3.36 -6.35 2.62
C ARG A 39 -4.31 -5.19 2.64
N ALA A 40 -3.87 -4.03 2.16
CA ALA A 40 -4.73 -2.86 2.09
C ALA A 40 -6.04 -3.39 1.50
N PRO A 41 -7.18 -3.22 2.21
CA PRO A 41 -8.39 -3.98 1.95
C PRO A 41 -8.61 -4.03 0.45
N GLU A 42 -8.69 -5.25 -0.09
CA GLU A 42 -8.72 -5.48 -1.52
C GLU A 42 -9.90 -4.68 -2.07
N LYS A 43 -9.60 -3.56 -2.72
CA LYS A 43 -10.65 -2.63 -3.13
C LYS A 43 -11.43 -3.31 -4.24
N GLU A 44 -12.74 -3.41 -4.07
CA GLU A 44 -13.61 -3.87 -5.15
C GLU A 44 -13.48 -2.90 -6.33
N LEU A 45 -12.93 -3.38 -7.44
CA LEU A 45 -12.74 -2.60 -8.66
C LEU A 45 -13.91 -2.83 -9.61
N VAL A 46 -14.59 -1.76 -9.98
CA VAL A 46 -15.65 -1.77 -10.99
C VAL A 46 -15.14 -1.27 -12.34
N HIS A 47 -15.66 -1.84 -13.43
CA HIS A 47 -15.34 -1.38 -14.78
C HIS A 47 -16.06 -0.05 -15.09
N LEU A 48 -15.31 0.91 -15.64
CA LEU A 48 -15.81 2.20 -16.08
C LEU A 48 -15.37 2.46 -17.52
N SER A 49 -16.32 2.81 -18.39
CA SER A 49 -16.03 3.27 -19.75
C SER A 49 -16.28 4.78 -19.84
N LEU A 50 -15.29 5.53 -20.33
CA LEU A 50 -15.35 6.98 -20.47
C LEU A 50 -15.04 7.36 -21.92
N ARG A 51 -15.79 8.32 -22.46
CA ARG A 51 -15.46 8.98 -23.73
C ARG A 51 -14.74 10.27 -23.42
N LEU A 52 -13.53 10.42 -23.94
CA LEU A 52 -12.70 11.62 -23.80
C LEU A 52 -12.35 12.19 -25.17
N PRO A 53 -12.17 13.51 -25.29
CA PRO A 53 -11.54 14.09 -26.47
C PRO A 53 -10.18 13.43 -26.73
N ARG A 54 -9.86 13.24 -28.01
CA ARG A 54 -8.60 12.62 -28.43
C ARG A 54 -7.39 13.38 -27.89
N GLU A 55 -7.44 14.70 -27.91
CA GLU A 55 -6.33 15.57 -27.50
C GLU A 55 -6.01 15.44 -26.00
N ASP A 56 -7.03 15.27 -25.17
CA ASP A 56 -6.87 15.05 -23.73
C ASP A 56 -6.21 13.69 -23.47
N LEU A 57 -6.66 12.66 -24.18
CA LEU A 57 -6.11 11.31 -24.05
C LEU A 57 -4.62 11.27 -24.43
N GLU A 58 -4.25 11.94 -25.53
CA GLU A 58 -2.85 12.11 -25.95
C GLU A 58 -2.03 12.88 -24.91
N THR A 59 -2.62 13.89 -24.28
CA THR A 59 -1.97 14.64 -23.20
C THR A 59 -1.70 13.75 -21.99
N PHE A 60 -2.67 12.94 -21.56
CA PHE A 60 -2.46 11.95 -20.49
C PHE A 60 -1.36 10.96 -20.85
N LYS A 61 -1.31 10.49 -22.11
CA LYS A 61 -0.27 9.57 -22.57
C LYS A 61 1.13 10.19 -22.42
N ARG A 62 1.35 11.39 -22.95
CA ARG A 62 2.65 12.09 -22.86
C ARG A 62 3.07 12.37 -21.43
N VAL A 63 2.14 12.76 -20.57
CA VAL A 63 2.44 13.03 -19.15
C VAL A 63 2.79 11.75 -18.41
N ALA A 64 2.06 10.66 -18.67
CA ALA A 64 2.32 9.36 -18.06
C ALA A 64 3.71 8.82 -18.46
N GLU A 65 4.07 8.93 -19.74
CA GLU A 65 5.40 8.56 -20.26
C GLU A 65 6.52 9.36 -19.57
N LYS A 66 6.38 10.68 -19.45
CA LYS A 66 7.36 11.52 -18.73
C LYS A 66 7.50 11.17 -17.26
N ALA A 67 6.42 10.68 -16.64
CA ALA A 67 6.40 10.26 -15.25
C ALA A 67 6.80 8.78 -15.05
N GLY A 68 7.07 8.03 -16.12
CA GLY A 68 7.42 6.61 -16.05
C GLY A 68 6.29 5.70 -15.58
N ILE A 69 5.03 6.10 -15.76
CA ILE A 69 3.84 5.33 -15.33
C ILE A 69 2.89 5.06 -16.51
N GLY A 70 2.03 4.05 -16.35
CA GLY A 70 0.99 3.76 -17.34
C GLY A 70 -0.08 4.86 -17.41
N GLN A 71 -0.60 5.13 -18.61
CA GLN A 71 -1.66 6.13 -18.84
C GLN A 71 -2.89 5.89 -17.95
N THR A 72 -3.36 4.64 -17.83
CA THR A 72 -4.51 4.28 -16.99
C THR A 72 -4.22 4.47 -15.49
N THR A 73 -2.97 4.29 -15.08
CA THR A 73 -2.52 4.58 -13.71
C THR A 73 -2.57 6.07 -13.44
N LEU A 74 -2.06 6.90 -14.34
CA LEU A 74 -2.16 8.36 -14.22
C LEU A 74 -3.63 8.82 -14.14
N ILE A 75 -4.48 8.32 -15.02
CA ILE A 75 -5.92 8.66 -15.01
C ILE A 75 -6.55 8.30 -13.67
N ARG A 76 -6.30 7.09 -13.15
CA ARG A 76 -6.80 6.66 -11.82
C ARG A 76 -6.28 7.55 -10.69
N MET A 77 -5.02 7.95 -10.72
CA MET A 77 -4.44 8.85 -9.72
C MET A 77 -5.10 10.23 -9.73
N VAL A 78 -5.36 10.78 -10.91
CA VAL A 78 -6.03 12.08 -11.07
C VAL A 78 -7.47 12.02 -10.54
N LEU A 79 -8.23 10.98 -10.90
CA LEU A 79 -9.58 10.76 -10.40
C LEU A 79 -9.60 10.61 -8.88
N HIS A 80 -8.69 9.80 -8.32
CA HIS A 80 -8.59 9.62 -6.88
C HIS A 80 -8.27 10.93 -6.15
N ARG A 81 -7.30 11.71 -6.65
CA ARG A 81 -6.96 13.03 -6.09
C ARG A 81 -8.13 14.01 -6.14
N TYR A 82 -8.93 13.97 -7.20
CA TYR A 82 -10.13 14.80 -7.31
C TYR A 82 -11.17 14.41 -6.26
N LEU A 83 -11.42 13.12 -6.07
CA LEU A 83 -12.34 12.62 -5.04
C LEU A 83 -11.89 13.00 -3.63
N GLU A 84 -10.60 12.86 -3.29
CA GLU A 84 -10.07 13.29 -1.99
C GLU A 84 -10.29 14.78 -1.73
N ARG A 85 -10.14 15.62 -2.77
CA ARG A 85 -10.44 17.05 -2.67
C ARG A 85 -11.93 17.33 -2.44
N LEU A 86 -12.82 16.56 -3.06
CA LEU A 86 -14.27 16.71 -2.83
C LEU A 86 -14.65 16.32 -1.40
N ARG A 87 -14.12 15.19 -0.92
CA ARG A 87 -14.31 14.73 0.47
C ARG A 87 -13.84 15.78 1.48
N GLY A 88 -12.65 16.34 1.26
CA GLY A 88 -12.12 17.43 2.10
C GLY A 88 -12.94 18.72 2.08
N ARG A 89 -13.82 18.90 1.08
CA ARG A 89 -14.76 20.03 0.99
C ARG A 89 -16.15 19.71 1.57
N GLY A 90 -16.32 18.56 2.21
CA GLY A 90 -17.60 18.10 2.72
C GLY A 90 -18.61 17.69 1.64
N LEU A 91 -18.17 17.58 0.39
CA LEU A 91 -18.99 17.08 -0.72
C LEU A 91 -18.88 15.55 -0.73
N HIS A 92 -19.65 14.94 0.16
CA HIS A 92 -19.95 13.51 0.15
C HIS A 92 -21.37 13.30 -0.41
N PRO A 93 -21.65 12.19 -1.11
CA PRO A 93 -23.02 11.74 -1.30
C PRO A 93 -23.71 11.46 0.04
#